data_AF-A0A971FDF7-F1
#
_entry.id   AF-A0A971FDF7-F1
#
_cell.length_a   1.000
_cell.length_b   1.000
_cell.length_c   1.000
_cell.angle_alpha   90.00
_cell.angle_beta   90.00
_cell.angle_gamma   90.00
#
_symmetry.space_group_name_H-M   'P 1'
#
loop_
_entity.id
_entity.type
_entity.pdbx_description
1 polymer ?
#
loop_
_entity_poly.entity_id
_entity_poly.type
_entity_poly.pdbx_seq_one_letter_code
_entity_poly.pdbx_strand_id
1 'polypeptide(L)'
;MAEIWDMLDHLDRNPGDHEERWKLAKKFYAAWEYEQALEQLLVLKKEWEPRLNVSRYLAATYYRLGKNEEALEELRDALNRWPDELSLKEQMTRVLETLKDYAGARGAWEEIREAQPDHPLAEKALERLKRSERKAAERTKRNKPPGALAFAGATKVCPVCGAANLDDATECWQCGEGGRGVKTPEPRTAPAGAAGRTVTLSPETAAVAAVTVVALLLLAGGYGTVLMLRDAGAAVEDPRPVATLADVWARQMPASRIFAGIAIIFLWPLVLRLALRLVRQARPAPPVVVNLSAVFLGALGYALSFLPHPANVLALLLPALVSLVLLLTLFRLTPPKAAAAWGIQCLLVFGAGTLLFFASESLQLGMAVNPLRELHTVARHLGDAGRHGNPGMYQMPAETLPWEQRVVWRETGSSWLDRRAGPVAFVVVPEGDVPEVKFQIYDETGVRVFDYVTERPYTRFFEVESGKEYRIVAEGPPGKAARVIVQSLLIPEFL
;
A
#
# COMPACT_ATOMS: atom_id res chain seq x y z
N MET A 1 6.28 20.90 -23.00
CA MET A 1 6.35 19.56 -23.61
C MET A 1 6.41 19.63 -25.13
N ALA A 2 5.44 20.20 -25.84
CA ALA A 2 5.48 20.33 -27.32
C ALA A 2 6.80 20.93 -27.84
N GLU A 3 7.23 22.07 -27.28
CA GLU A 3 8.48 22.71 -27.70
C GLU A 3 9.78 21.93 -27.42
N ILE A 4 9.78 20.94 -26.50
CA ILE A 4 10.95 20.09 -26.24
C ILE A 4 11.05 19.01 -27.33
N TRP A 5 9.90 18.45 -27.72
CA TRP A 5 9.82 17.47 -28.81
C TRP A 5 10.25 18.08 -30.15
N ASP A 6 9.81 19.32 -30.45
CA ASP A 6 10.22 20.02 -31.67
C ASP A 6 11.74 20.24 -31.72
N MET A 7 12.36 20.57 -30.57
CA MET A 7 13.82 20.73 -30.46
C MET A 7 14.56 19.39 -30.63
N LEU A 8 14.02 18.29 -30.09
CA LEU A 8 14.59 16.96 -30.26
C LEU A 8 14.53 16.51 -31.72
N ASP A 9 13.38 16.65 -32.39
CA ASP A 9 13.24 16.32 -33.82
C ASP A 9 14.16 17.16 -34.71
N HIS A 10 14.35 18.45 -34.37
CA HIS A 10 15.33 19.31 -35.05
C HIS A 10 16.77 18.81 -34.87
N LEU A 11 17.16 18.42 -33.65
CA LEU A 11 18.51 17.93 -33.34
C LEU A 11 18.79 16.54 -33.89
N ASP A 12 17.76 15.70 -34.06
CA ASP A 12 17.89 14.41 -34.73
C ASP A 12 18.25 14.60 -36.22
N ARG A 13 17.69 15.64 -36.84
CA ARG A 13 18.01 16.02 -38.23
C ARG A 13 19.30 16.85 -38.34
N ASN A 14 19.64 17.60 -37.30
CA ASN A 14 20.78 18.51 -37.25
C ASN A 14 21.63 18.30 -35.97
N PRO A 15 22.36 17.17 -35.84
CA PRO A 15 23.06 16.84 -34.59
C PRO A 15 24.13 17.85 -34.15
N GLY A 16 24.73 18.57 -35.11
CA GLY A 16 25.76 19.59 -34.89
C GLY A 16 25.24 20.97 -34.51
N ASP A 17 23.93 21.17 -34.36
CA ASP A 17 23.37 22.43 -33.88
C ASP A 17 23.55 22.58 -32.35
N HIS A 18 24.77 22.96 -31.96
CA HIS A 18 25.14 23.09 -30.55
C HIS A 18 24.38 24.21 -29.82
N GLU A 19 23.97 25.27 -30.52
CA GLU A 19 23.17 26.35 -29.93
C GLU A 19 21.76 25.88 -29.57
N GLU A 20 21.11 25.12 -30.47
CA GLU A 20 19.80 24.55 -30.18
C GLU A 20 19.89 23.48 -29.08
N ARG A 21 20.94 22.64 -29.10
CA ARG A 21 21.22 21.68 -28.02
C ARG A 21 21.46 22.36 -26.67
N TRP A 22 22.12 23.52 -26.65
CA TRP A 22 22.27 24.32 -25.44
C TRP A 22 20.93 24.87 -24.92
N LYS A 23 20.04 25.34 -25.80
CA LYS A 23 18.67 25.73 -25.39
C LYS A 23 17.91 24.54 -24.80
N LEU A 24 18.01 23.37 -25.43
CA LEU A 24 17.38 22.15 -24.96
C LEU A 24 17.91 21.73 -23.57
N ALA A 25 19.22 21.74 -23.36
CA ALA A 25 19.84 21.44 -22.07
C ALA A 25 19.32 22.36 -20.96
N LYS A 26 19.18 23.67 -21.22
CA LYS A 26 18.58 24.62 -20.27
C LYS A 26 17.11 24.33 -20.00
N LYS A 27 16.33 23.93 -21.01
CA LYS A 27 14.92 23.55 -20.82
C LYS A 27 14.78 22.33 -19.93
N PHE A 28 15.58 21.28 -20.18
CA PHE A 28 15.62 20.10 -19.31
C PHE A 28 16.03 20.47 -17.88
N TYR A 29 17.07 21.29 -17.71
CA TYR A 29 17.48 21.78 -16.41
C TYR A 29 16.36 22.54 -15.68
N ALA A 30 15.66 23.43 -16.39
CA ALA A 30 14.54 24.21 -15.84
C ALA A 30 13.30 23.35 -15.53
N ALA A 31 13.13 22.22 -16.23
CA ALA A 31 12.08 21.22 -15.99
C ALA A 31 12.44 20.21 -14.88
N TRP A 32 13.64 20.31 -14.29
CA TRP A 32 14.17 19.42 -13.25
C TRP A 32 14.46 18.01 -13.77
N GLU A 33 14.59 17.87 -15.09
CA GLU A 33 14.99 16.67 -15.81
C GLU A 33 16.52 16.67 -15.94
N TYR A 34 17.22 16.44 -14.82
CA TYR A 34 18.66 16.65 -14.71
C TYR A 34 19.47 15.59 -15.46
N GLU A 35 18.99 14.36 -15.57
CA GLU A 35 19.61 13.28 -16.34
C GLU A 35 19.63 13.62 -17.83
N GLN A 36 18.50 14.08 -18.38
CA GLN A 36 18.38 14.52 -19.77
C GLN A 36 19.24 15.77 -20.01
N ALA A 37 19.23 16.73 -19.08
CA ALA A 37 20.11 17.88 -19.15
C ALA A 37 21.59 17.46 -19.18
N LEU A 38 21.98 16.49 -18.34
CA LEU A 38 23.34 15.97 -18.28
C LEU A 38 23.77 15.36 -19.62
N GLU A 39 22.93 14.53 -20.24
CA GLU A 39 23.22 13.95 -21.56
C GLU A 39 23.53 15.02 -22.61
N GLN A 40 22.67 16.05 -22.69
CA GLN A 40 22.87 17.14 -23.65
C GLN A 40 24.13 17.96 -23.34
N LEU A 41 24.39 18.25 -22.05
CA LEU A 41 25.57 19.01 -21.62
C LEU A 41 26.88 18.25 -21.84
N LEU A 42 26.89 16.92 -21.74
CA LEU A 42 28.08 16.10 -22.03
C LEU A 42 28.43 16.11 -23.52
N VAL A 43 27.43 16.07 -24.40
CA VAL A 43 27.65 16.26 -25.84
C VAL A 43 28.24 17.65 -26.10
N LEU A 44 27.68 18.70 -25.50
CA LEU A 44 28.21 20.07 -25.63
C LEU A 44 29.64 20.20 -25.09
N LYS A 45 29.97 19.59 -23.95
CA LYS A 45 31.34 19.60 -23.41
C LYS A 45 32.35 18.93 -24.35
N LYS A 46 31.92 17.89 -25.06
CA LYS A 46 32.78 17.09 -25.94
C LYS A 46 32.94 17.71 -27.34
N GLU A 47 31.85 18.23 -27.90
CA GLU A 47 31.77 18.55 -29.33
C GLU A 47 31.71 20.05 -29.61
N TRP A 48 31.33 20.87 -28.62
CA TRP A 48 31.30 22.32 -28.77
C TRP A 48 32.55 22.97 -28.18
N GLU A 49 32.83 24.21 -28.59
CA GLU A 49 33.92 24.98 -28.00
C GLU A 49 33.66 25.20 -26.49
N PRO A 50 34.69 25.18 -25.62
CA PRO A 50 34.50 25.36 -24.19
C PRO A 50 33.77 26.67 -23.86
N ARG A 51 32.58 26.58 -23.26
CA ARG A 51 31.78 27.72 -22.81
C ARG A 51 31.62 27.71 -21.30
N LEU A 52 31.85 28.85 -20.66
CA LEU A 52 31.66 29.06 -19.21
C LEU A 52 30.28 28.58 -18.73
N ASN A 53 29.22 28.96 -19.46
CA ASN A 53 27.85 28.62 -19.09
C ASN A 53 27.56 27.11 -19.19
N VAL A 54 28.19 26.40 -20.12
CA VAL A 54 28.04 24.94 -20.25
C VAL A 54 28.67 24.26 -19.04
N SER A 55 29.90 24.61 -18.67
CA SER A 55 30.56 24.08 -17.47
C SER A 55 29.79 24.42 -16.19
N ARG A 56 29.27 25.65 -16.08
CA ARG A 56 28.43 26.09 -14.95
C ARG A 56 27.16 25.25 -14.80
N TYR A 57 26.46 24.98 -15.90
CA TYR A 57 25.26 24.14 -15.89
C TYR A 57 25.60 22.67 -15.67
N LEU A 58 26.70 22.18 -16.23
CA LEU A 58 27.14 20.79 -16.05
C LEU A 58 27.49 20.51 -14.58
N ALA A 59 28.30 21.36 -13.96
CA ALA A 59 28.60 21.27 -12.52
C ALA A 59 27.34 21.35 -11.66
N ALA A 60 26.43 22.28 -11.97
CA ALA A 60 25.17 22.41 -11.26
C ALA A 60 24.25 21.18 -11.46
N THR A 61 24.29 20.55 -12.62
CA THR A 61 23.51 19.35 -12.94
C THR A 61 24.08 18.15 -12.17
N TYR A 62 25.39 17.95 -12.17
CA TYR A 62 26.05 16.94 -11.34
C TYR A 62 25.70 17.11 -9.85
N TYR A 63 25.77 18.35 -9.34
CA TYR A 63 25.38 18.66 -7.98
C TYR A 63 23.92 18.29 -7.66
N ARG A 64 22.98 18.57 -8.56
CA ARG A 64 21.55 18.23 -8.39
C ARG A 64 21.29 16.73 -8.42
N LEU A 65 22.10 15.98 -9.17
CA LEU A 65 22.08 14.52 -9.24
C LEU A 65 22.79 13.86 -8.04
N GLY A 66 23.38 14.63 -7.13
CA GLY A 66 24.14 14.12 -5.98
C GLY A 66 25.54 13.59 -6.33
N LYS A 67 25.98 13.78 -7.58
CA LYS A 67 27.31 13.45 -8.10
C LYS A 67 28.29 14.56 -7.74
N ASN A 68 28.59 14.69 -6.44
CA ASN A 68 29.29 15.85 -5.90
C ASN A 68 30.78 15.85 -6.27
N GLU A 69 31.40 14.68 -6.40
CA GLU A 69 32.78 14.51 -6.82
C GLU A 69 32.97 14.97 -8.28
N GLU A 70 32.09 14.54 -9.20
CA GLU A 70 32.11 14.97 -10.59
C GLU A 70 31.78 16.47 -10.74
N ALA A 71 30.86 16.99 -9.91
CA ALA A 71 30.59 18.41 -9.85
C ALA A 71 31.84 19.21 -9.43
N LEU A 72 32.59 18.72 -8.43
CA LEU A 72 33.81 19.36 -7.97
C LEU A 72 34.92 19.32 -9.02
N GLU A 73 35.07 18.19 -9.72
CA GLU A 73 36.03 18.05 -10.82
C GLU A 73 35.70 19.01 -11.97
N GLU A 74 34.44 19.06 -12.42
CA GLU A 74 34.02 20.01 -13.46
C GLU A 74 34.29 21.47 -13.06
N LEU A 75 34.05 21.82 -11.80
CA LEU A 75 34.29 23.19 -11.31
C LEU A 75 35.78 23.52 -11.25
N ARG A 76 36.64 22.57 -10.89
CA ARG A 76 38.10 22.74 -10.92
C ARG A 76 38.59 22.93 -12.35
N ASP A 77 38.13 22.09 -13.28
CA ASP A 77 38.46 22.20 -14.70
C ASP A 77 38.00 23.55 -15.29
N ALA A 78 36.80 23.99 -14.92
CA ALA A 78 36.27 25.27 -15.35
C ALA A 78 37.06 26.45 -14.77
N LEU A 79 37.43 26.41 -13.48
CA LEU A 79 38.24 27.45 -12.83
C LEU A 79 39.68 27.49 -13.35
N ASN A 80 40.22 26.37 -13.85
CA ASN A 80 41.52 26.38 -14.55
C ASN A 80 41.46 27.17 -15.87
N ARG A 81 40.29 27.22 -16.52
CA ARG A 81 40.08 27.97 -17.78
C ARG A 81 39.61 29.40 -17.53
N TRP A 82 38.80 29.61 -16.50
CA TRP A 82 38.21 30.89 -16.13
C TRP A 82 38.47 31.18 -14.65
N PRO A 83 39.71 31.52 -14.27
CA PRO A 83 40.13 31.65 -12.86
C PRO A 83 39.46 32.81 -12.12
N ASP A 84 39.04 33.85 -12.84
CA ASP A 84 38.44 35.07 -12.29
C ASP A 84 36.91 34.94 -12.08
N GLU A 85 36.31 33.82 -12.47
CA GLU A 85 34.86 33.62 -12.38
C GLU A 85 34.41 33.26 -10.96
N LEU A 86 34.12 34.29 -10.17
CA LEU A 86 33.63 34.15 -8.79
C LEU A 86 32.37 33.29 -8.69
N SER A 87 31.51 33.31 -9.72
CA SER A 87 30.28 32.51 -9.73
C SER A 87 30.54 30.99 -9.74
N LEU A 88 31.64 30.54 -10.37
CA LEU A 88 32.09 29.15 -10.31
C LEU A 88 32.69 28.81 -8.95
N LYS A 89 33.49 29.72 -8.37
CA LYS A 89 34.01 29.55 -7.00
C LYS A 89 32.87 29.44 -5.99
N GLU A 90 31.83 30.26 -6.11
CA GLU A 90 30.64 30.17 -5.26
C GLU A 90 29.94 28.81 -5.41
N GLN A 91 29.77 28.31 -6.63
CA GLN A 91 29.19 26.97 -6.85
C GLN A 91 30.06 25.89 -6.20
N MET A 92 31.38 25.99 -6.31
CA MET A 92 32.33 25.06 -5.71
C MET A 92 32.22 25.01 -4.20
N THR A 93 32.01 26.16 -3.54
CA THR A 93 31.81 26.18 -2.07
C THR A 93 30.60 25.35 -1.62
N ARG A 94 29.51 25.35 -2.40
CA ARG A 94 28.30 24.58 -2.08
C ARG A 94 28.52 23.08 -2.22
N VAL A 95 29.29 22.67 -3.23
CA VAL A 95 29.69 21.28 -3.45
C VAL A 95 30.58 20.82 -2.30
N LEU A 96 31.60 21.61 -1.94
CA LEU A 96 32.52 21.33 -0.82
C LEU A 96 31.79 21.23 0.53
N GLU A 97 30.83 22.12 0.82
CA GLU A 97 29.98 22.03 2.01
C GLU A 97 29.18 20.72 2.04
N THR A 98 28.69 20.25 0.89
CA THR A 98 27.92 19.00 0.77
C THR A 98 28.80 17.78 1.00
N LEU A 99 30.04 17.82 0.50
CA LEU A 99 31.10 16.84 0.78
C LEU A 99 31.66 16.94 2.21
N LYS A 100 31.20 17.92 3.00
CA LYS A 100 31.68 18.23 4.36
C LYS A 100 33.16 18.66 4.41
N ASP A 101 33.74 19.03 3.28
CA ASP A 101 35.05 19.68 3.22
C ASP A 101 34.89 21.16 3.56
N TYR A 102 34.64 21.43 4.84
CA TYR A 102 34.44 22.79 5.33
C TYR A 102 35.69 23.65 5.23
N ALA A 103 36.88 23.03 5.29
CA ALA A 103 38.15 23.72 5.16
C ALA A 103 38.36 24.21 3.72
N GLY A 104 38.13 23.34 2.73
CA GLY A 104 38.15 23.72 1.32
C GLY A 104 37.09 24.77 0.99
N ALA A 105 35.87 24.62 1.51
CA ALA A 105 34.81 25.60 1.32
C ALA A 105 35.19 26.97 1.92
N ARG A 106 35.85 26.99 3.09
CA ARG A 106 36.32 28.22 3.73
C ARG A 106 37.39 28.90 2.90
N GLY A 107 38.39 28.16 2.40
CA GLY A 107 39.43 28.70 1.53
C GLY A 107 38.83 29.38 0.29
N ALA A 108 37.88 28.72 -0.38
CA ALA A 108 37.21 29.30 -1.54
C ALA A 108 36.39 30.57 -1.20
N TRP A 109 35.73 30.64 -0.03
CA TRP A 109 35.06 31.87 0.41
C TRP A 109 36.02 32.98 0.83
N GLU A 110 37.21 32.64 1.35
CA GLU A 110 38.26 33.60 1.65
C GLU A 110 38.80 34.24 0.37
N GLU A 111 39.04 33.44 -0.68
CA GLU A 111 39.41 33.95 -2.01
C GLU A 111 38.32 34.85 -2.62
N ILE A 112 37.04 34.48 -2.51
CA ILE A 112 35.92 35.30 -2.99
C ILE A 112 35.90 36.66 -2.26
N ARG A 113 36.13 36.66 -0.94
CA ARG A 113 36.16 37.90 -0.15
C ARG A 113 37.37 38.77 -0.49
N GLU A 114 38.52 38.17 -0.79
CA GLU A 114 39.71 38.92 -1.24
C GLU A 114 39.48 39.57 -2.61
N ALA A 115 38.87 38.83 -3.55
CA ALA A 115 38.55 39.34 -4.87
C ALA A 115 37.41 40.38 -4.86
N GLN A 116 36.40 40.19 -3.99
CA GLN A 116 35.26 41.08 -3.84
C GLN A 116 34.93 41.30 -2.35
N PRO A 117 35.53 42.33 -1.71
CA PRO A 117 35.32 42.61 -0.29
C PRO A 117 33.85 42.82 0.12
N ASP A 118 33.05 43.44 -0.76
CA ASP A 118 31.62 43.72 -0.54
C ASP A 118 30.70 42.59 -1.03
N HIS A 119 31.20 41.36 -1.20
CA HIS A 119 30.40 40.25 -1.70
C HIS A 119 29.25 39.90 -0.73
N PRO A 120 27.98 39.91 -1.18
CA PRO A 120 26.79 39.90 -0.30
C PRO A 120 26.65 38.63 0.56
N LEU A 121 27.31 37.54 0.17
CA LEU A 121 27.21 36.24 0.85
C LEU A 121 28.47 35.84 1.63
N ALA A 122 29.61 36.49 1.41
CA ALA A 122 30.91 35.95 1.82
C ALA A 122 31.07 35.92 3.35
N GLU A 123 30.77 37.02 4.04
CA GLU A 123 30.87 37.10 5.50
C GLU A 123 29.96 36.07 6.20
N LYS A 124 28.69 36.02 5.79
CA LYS A 124 27.70 35.08 6.34
C LYS A 124 28.08 33.63 6.08
N ALA A 125 28.67 33.32 4.93
CA ALA A 125 29.14 31.97 4.60
C ALA A 125 30.34 31.56 5.46
N LEU A 126 31.33 32.45 5.64
CA LEU A 126 32.49 32.20 6.50
C LEU A 126 32.08 31.98 7.97
N GLU A 127 31.13 32.76 8.50
CA GLU A 127 30.60 32.51 9.84
C GLU A 127 29.88 31.16 9.97
N ARG A 128 29.10 30.77 8.94
CA ARG A 128 28.41 29.48 8.90
C ARG A 128 29.43 28.35 8.92
N LEU A 129 30.48 28.45 8.10
CA LEU A 129 31.54 27.45 7.99
C LEU A 129 32.32 27.28 9.30
N LYS A 130 32.70 28.38 9.97
CA LYS A 130 33.35 28.33 11.30
C LYS A 130 32.52 27.55 12.32
N ARG A 131 31.20 27.70 12.30
CA ARG A 131 30.29 26.93 13.17
C ARG A 131 30.24 25.46 12.80
N SER A 132 30.23 25.13 11.51
CA SER A 132 30.26 23.75 11.00
C SER A 132 31.57 23.04 11.33
N GLU A 133 32.71 23.71 11.16
CA GLU A 133 34.05 23.22 11.54
C GLU A 133 34.12 22.95 13.05
N ARG A 134 33.67 23.89 13.89
CA ARG A 134 33.63 23.69 15.35
C ARG A 134 32.79 22.47 15.74
N LYS A 135 31.60 22.32 15.15
CA LYS A 135 30.73 21.16 15.41
C LYS A 135 31.36 19.85 14.94
N ALA A 136 32.06 19.86 13.81
CA ALA A 136 32.79 18.70 13.32
C ALA A 136 33.91 18.33 14.29
N ALA A 137 34.72 19.30 14.74
CA ALA A 137 35.79 19.10 15.71
C ALA A 137 35.28 18.60 17.08
N GLU A 138 34.14 19.11 17.56
CA GLU A 138 33.52 18.67 18.81
C GLU A 138 33.01 17.23 18.74
N ARG A 139 32.43 16.82 17.60
CA ARG A 139 32.06 15.42 17.35
C ARG A 139 33.29 14.50 17.37
N THR A 140 34.37 14.91 16.72
CA THR A 140 35.65 14.16 16.74
C THR A 140 36.20 14.04 18.16
N LYS A 141 36.12 15.11 18.97
CA LYS A 141 36.56 15.09 20.38
C LYS A 141 35.68 14.18 21.25
N ARG A 142 34.36 14.17 21.05
CA ARG A 142 33.42 13.32 21.80
C ARG A 142 33.55 11.84 21.46
N ASN A 143 33.91 11.52 20.21
CA ASN A 143 34.14 10.14 19.76
C ASN A 143 35.55 9.63 20.08
N LYS A 144 36.41 10.44 20.71
CA LYS A 144 37.69 9.98 21.24
C LYS A 144 37.41 9.05 22.44
N PRO A 145 37.83 7.77 22.40
CA PRO A 145 37.60 6.87 23.52
C PRO A 145 38.28 7.42 24.79
N PRO A 146 37.65 7.29 25.98
CA PRO A 146 38.32 7.65 27.23
C PRO A 146 39.57 6.77 27.36
N GLY A 147 40.70 7.38 27.76
CA GLY A 147 42.01 6.72 27.82
C GLY A 147 42.11 5.48 28.73
N ALA A 148 41.02 5.10 29.40
CA ALA A 148 40.91 3.93 30.27
C ALA A 148 40.25 2.69 29.63
N LEU A 149 39.80 2.76 28.36
CA LEU A 149 39.24 1.62 27.61
C LEU A 149 40.13 1.24 26.41
N ALA A 150 41.45 1.27 26.60
CA ALA A 150 42.39 0.62 25.70
C ALA A 150 42.26 -0.90 25.85
N PHE A 151 41.24 -1.48 25.21
CA PHE A 151 41.31 -2.88 24.82
C PHE A 151 42.58 -3.06 23.99
N ALA A 152 43.33 -4.12 24.26
CA ALA A 152 44.69 -4.40 23.79
C ALA A 152 44.79 -4.72 22.27
N GLY A 153 44.07 -3.98 21.43
CA GLY A 153 44.31 -3.89 19.99
C GLY A 153 44.68 -2.45 19.68
N ALA A 154 45.77 -2.24 18.93
CA ALA A 154 46.07 -0.92 18.41
C ALA A 154 44.85 -0.43 17.61
N THR A 155 44.41 0.80 17.89
CA THR A 155 43.24 1.40 17.27
C THR A 155 43.66 2.60 16.44
N LYS A 156 43.17 2.66 15.21
CA LYS A 156 43.37 3.79 14.29
C LYS A 156 42.13 4.66 14.26
N VAL A 157 42.34 5.97 14.28
CA VAL A 157 41.26 6.95 14.15
C VAL A 157 40.97 7.19 12.68
N CYS A 158 39.71 7.03 12.27
CA CYS A 158 39.29 7.31 10.90
C CYS A 158 39.52 8.79 10.56
N PRO A 159 40.21 9.12 9.46
CA PRO A 159 40.45 10.50 9.07
C PRO A 159 39.18 11.20 8.54
N VAL A 160 38.18 10.43 8.09
CA VAL A 160 36.92 10.96 7.52
C VAL A 160 35.91 11.31 8.61
N CYS A 161 35.68 10.42 9.57
CA CYS A 161 34.62 10.58 10.57
C CYS A 161 35.09 10.60 12.02
N GLY A 162 36.39 10.38 12.28
CA GLY A 162 36.95 10.39 13.63
C GLY A 162 36.61 9.17 14.49
N ALA A 163 35.99 8.13 13.92
CA ALA A 163 35.69 6.91 14.66
C ALA A 163 36.98 6.11 14.96
N ALA A 164 37.10 5.58 16.17
CA ALA A 164 38.12 4.59 16.48
C ALA A 164 37.74 3.26 15.83
N ASN A 165 38.62 2.76 14.97
CA ASN A 165 38.52 1.43 14.40
C ASN A 165 39.64 0.56 14.97
N LEU A 166 39.43 -0.75 14.97
CA LEU A 166 40.53 -1.69 15.18
C LEU A 166 41.56 -1.52 14.05
N ASP A 167 42.84 -1.70 14.32
CA ASP A 167 43.90 -1.53 13.32
C ASP A 167 43.72 -2.44 12.10
N ASP A 168 43.16 -3.64 12.31
CA ASP A 168 42.84 -4.63 11.27
C ASP A 168 41.52 -4.35 10.53
N ALA A 169 40.75 -3.34 10.94
CA ALA A 169 39.52 -2.97 10.25
C ALA A 169 39.83 -2.47 8.83
N THR A 170 39.31 -3.19 7.83
CA THR A 170 39.48 -2.89 6.40
C THR A 170 38.59 -1.75 5.91
N GLU A 171 37.59 -1.36 6.70
CA GLU A 171 36.67 -0.25 6.44
C GLU A 171 36.28 0.37 7.78
N CYS A 172 35.95 1.66 7.78
CA CYS A 172 35.46 2.29 8.99
C CYS A 172 34.06 1.78 9.36
N TRP A 173 33.86 1.23 10.56
CA TRP A 173 32.55 0.69 10.97
C TRP A 173 31.43 1.74 10.99
N GLN A 174 31.77 3.03 11.10
CA GLN A 174 30.80 4.11 11.20
C GLN A 174 30.48 4.77 9.84
N CYS A 175 31.46 4.90 8.94
CA CYS A 175 31.26 5.62 7.68
C CYS A 175 31.57 4.82 6.42
N GLY A 176 32.09 3.60 6.54
CA GLY A 176 32.44 2.72 5.41
C GLY A 176 33.72 3.13 4.67
N GLU A 177 34.34 4.26 5.01
CA GLU A 177 35.52 4.78 4.30
C GLU A 177 36.83 4.12 4.77
N GLY A 178 37.74 3.92 3.81
CA GLY A 178 39.12 3.48 4.05
C GLY A 178 39.47 2.08 3.52
N GLY A 179 39.50 1.88 2.21
CA GLY A 179 40.02 0.67 1.58
C GLY A 179 40.86 0.96 0.34
N ARG A 180 42.17 1.22 0.52
CA ARG A 180 43.25 0.77 -0.39
C ARG A 180 44.62 1.30 0.04
N GLY A 181 45.50 0.37 0.41
CA GLY A 181 46.93 0.58 0.26
C GLY A 181 47.25 0.78 -1.22
N VAL A 182 48.06 1.79 -1.50
CA VAL A 182 48.62 2.07 -2.82
C VAL A 182 49.40 0.84 -3.30
N LYS A 183 48.95 0.21 -4.38
CA LYS A 183 49.83 -0.48 -5.33
C LYS A 183 49.43 -0.03 -6.73
N THR A 184 50.43 0.46 -7.45
CA THR A 184 50.42 0.74 -8.89
C THR A 184 49.81 -0.42 -9.68
N PRO A 185 49.11 -0.16 -10.79
CA PRO A 185 48.36 -1.18 -11.51
C PRO A 185 49.31 -2.06 -12.32
N GLU A 186 49.46 -3.33 -11.92
CA GLU A 186 49.79 -4.38 -12.87
C GLU A 186 48.49 -4.95 -13.44
N PRO A 187 48.37 -5.08 -14.78
CA PRO A 187 47.15 -5.55 -15.40
C PRO A 187 47.11 -7.08 -15.32
N ARG A 188 46.29 -7.62 -14.40
CA ARG A 188 45.86 -9.02 -14.49
C ARG A 188 44.36 -9.15 -14.31
N THR A 189 43.74 -9.41 -15.45
CA THR A 189 42.52 -10.19 -15.66
C THR A 189 42.23 -11.18 -14.53
N ALA A 190 41.11 -10.98 -13.84
CA ALA A 190 40.50 -11.98 -12.97
C ALA A 190 39.05 -12.25 -13.45
N PRO A 191 38.57 -13.49 -13.31
CA PRO A 191 37.41 -14.00 -14.04
C PRO A 191 36.10 -13.56 -13.39
N ALA A 192 35.05 -13.52 -14.22
CA ALA A 192 33.68 -13.17 -13.86
C ALA A 192 33.11 -14.16 -12.81
N GLY A 193 33.29 -13.84 -11.53
CA GLY A 193 32.51 -14.40 -10.42
C GLY A 193 31.30 -13.51 -10.16
N ALA A 194 30.11 -14.09 -10.27
CA ALA A 194 28.82 -13.43 -10.13
C ALA A 194 28.66 -12.72 -8.77
N ALA A 195 29.01 -11.44 -8.70
CA ALA A 195 28.59 -10.55 -7.63
C ALA A 195 27.08 -10.31 -7.79
N GLY A 196 26.31 -10.70 -6.77
CA GLY A 196 24.87 -10.46 -6.71
C GLY A 196 24.59 -8.97 -6.92
N ARG A 197 23.91 -8.64 -8.03
CA ARG A 197 23.41 -7.30 -8.32
C ARG A 197 22.45 -6.91 -7.19
N THR A 198 22.89 -6.04 -6.30
CA THR A 198 21.99 -5.24 -5.49
C THR A 198 21.29 -4.28 -6.43
N VAL A 199 20.02 -4.58 -6.76
CA VAL A 199 19.18 -3.73 -7.60
C VAL A 199 18.85 -2.47 -6.81
N THR A 200 19.58 -1.40 -7.06
CA THR A 200 19.22 -0.07 -6.56
C THR A 200 18.13 0.50 -7.46
N LEU A 201 16.87 0.42 -7.02
CA LEU A 201 15.74 1.05 -7.71
C LEU A 201 15.93 2.58 -7.66
N SER A 202 16.01 3.22 -8.82
CA SER A 202 15.92 4.68 -8.90
C SER A 202 14.57 5.17 -8.34
N PRO A 203 14.46 6.42 -7.85
CA PRO A 203 13.20 6.97 -7.35
C PRO A 203 12.05 6.87 -8.36
N GLU A 204 12.36 7.01 -9.65
CA GLU A 204 11.41 6.87 -10.76
C GLU A 204 10.94 5.43 -10.91
N THR A 205 11.85 4.47 -10.94
CA THR A 205 11.48 3.04 -11.01
C THR A 205 10.67 2.61 -9.78
N ALA A 206 10.98 3.13 -8.60
CA ALA A 206 10.19 2.91 -7.39
C ALA A 206 8.78 3.54 -7.48
N ALA A 207 8.65 4.74 -8.03
CA ALA A 207 7.36 5.39 -8.25
C ALA A 207 6.51 4.64 -9.28
N VAL A 208 7.11 4.24 -10.41
CA VAL A 208 6.46 3.43 -11.44
C VAL A 208 6.02 2.08 -10.88
N ALA A 209 6.88 1.41 -10.11
CA ALA A 209 6.53 0.16 -9.44
C ALA A 209 5.36 0.35 -8.46
N ALA A 210 5.37 1.42 -7.65
CA ALA A 210 4.29 1.71 -6.72
C ALA A 210 2.96 2.00 -7.44
N VAL A 211 2.98 2.79 -8.52
CA VAL A 211 1.79 3.03 -9.36
C VAL A 211 1.29 1.74 -9.99
N THR A 212 2.20 0.89 -10.48
CA THR A 212 1.86 -0.40 -11.08
C THR A 212 1.19 -1.33 -10.06
N VAL A 213 1.74 -1.42 -8.84
CA VAL A 213 1.14 -2.21 -7.75
C VAL A 213 -0.26 -1.69 -7.41
N VAL A 214 -0.44 -0.38 -7.30
CA VAL A 214 -1.76 0.23 -7.06
C VAL A 214 -2.73 -0.11 -8.18
N ALA A 215 -2.31 0.02 -9.44
CA ALA A 215 -3.14 -0.31 -10.59
C ALA A 215 -3.55 -1.78 -10.59
N LEU A 216 -2.63 -2.70 -10.28
CA LEU A 216 -2.93 -4.13 -10.16
C LEU A 216 -3.92 -4.44 -9.02
N LEU A 217 -3.78 -3.77 -7.87
CA LEU A 217 -4.74 -3.93 -6.76
C LEU A 217 -6.13 -3.40 -7.11
N LEU A 218 -6.21 -2.25 -7.79
CA LEU A 218 -7.47 -1.71 -8.28
C LEU A 218 -8.11 -2.62 -9.33
N LEU A 219 -7.32 -3.18 -10.25
CA LEU A 219 -7.79 -4.17 -11.22
C LEU A 219 -8.28 -5.44 -10.54
N ALA A 220 -7.58 -5.93 -9.50
CA ALA A 220 -8.02 -7.08 -8.72
C ALA A 220 -9.35 -6.81 -8.00
N GLY A 221 -9.51 -5.64 -7.37
CA GLY A 221 -10.77 -5.22 -6.76
C GLY A 221 -11.91 -5.03 -7.77
N GLY A 222 -11.61 -4.46 -8.93
CA GLY A 222 -12.55 -4.32 -10.05
C GLY A 222 -13.00 -5.68 -10.61
N TYR A 223 -12.06 -6.60 -10.83
CA TYR A 223 -12.34 -7.97 -11.25
C TYR A 223 -13.19 -8.72 -10.22
N GLY A 224 -12.85 -8.62 -8.93
CA GLY A 224 -13.66 -9.18 -7.84
C GLY A 224 -15.08 -8.64 -7.82
N THR A 225 -15.25 -7.35 -8.11
CA THR A 225 -16.57 -6.71 -8.23
C THR A 225 -17.38 -7.28 -9.39
N VAL A 226 -16.75 -7.44 -10.56
CA VAL A 226 -17.41 -8.04 -11.73
C VAL A 226 -17.84 -9.48 -11.45
N LEU A 227 -16.98 -10.30 -10.84
CA LEU A 227 -17.34 -11.67 -10.46
C LEU A 227 -18.50 -11.69 -9.47
N MET A 228 -18.48 -10.84 -8.45
CA MET A 228 -19.55 -10.75 -7.46
C MET A 228 -20.88 -10.33 -8.11
N LEU A 229 -20.88 -9.36 -9.03
CA LEU A 229 -22.08 -8.94 -9.74
C LEU A 229 -22.60 -10.02 -10.70
N ARG A 230 -21.70 -10.73 -11.39
CA ARG A 230 -22.06 -11.87 -12.23
C ARG A 230 -22.71 -12.97 -11.40
N ASP A 231 -22.12 -13.32 -10.26
CA ASP A 231 -22.63 -14.36 -9.37
C ASP A 231 -23.96 -13.93 -8.72
N ALA A 232 -24.14 -12.65 -8.39
CA ALA A 232 -25.41 -12.10 -7.94
C ALA A 232 -26.50 -12.15 -9.03
N GLY A 233 -26.15 -11.91 -10.29
CA GLY A 233 -27.05 -12.08 -11.42
C GLY A 233 -27.44 -13.55 -11.66
N ALA A 234 -26.47 -14.45 -11.64
CA ALA A 234 -26.72 -15.90 -11.77
C ALA A 234 -27.61 -16.45 -10.65
N ALA A 235 -27.52 -15.90 -9.44
CA ALA A 235 -28.37 -16.29 -8.31
C ALA A 235 -29.87 -15.96 -8.51
N VAL A 236 -30.21 -15.10 -9.48
CA VAL A 236 -31.62 -14.85 -9.87
C VAL A 236 -32.18 -16.01 -10.67
N GLU A 237 -31.36 -16.64 -11.51
CA GLU A 237 -31.75 -17.78 -12.37
C GLU A 237 -31.66 -19.12 -11.63
N ASP A 238 -30.60 -19.30 -10.82
CA ASP A 238 -30.34 -20.48 -10.02
C ASP A 238 -30.16 -20.10 -8.54
N PRO A 239 -31.26 -20.04 -7.76
CA PRO A 239 -31.22 -19.66 -6.36
C PRO A 239 -30.32 -20.62 -5.59
N ARG A 240 -29.54 -20.08 -4.65
CA ARG A 240 -28.69 -20.88 -3.76
C ARG A 240 -29.03 -20.58 -2.31
N PRO A 241 -29.04 -21.58 -1.42
CA PRO A 241 -29.43 -21.38 -0.03
C PRO A 241 -28.43 -20.51 0.69
N VAL A 242 -28.90 -19.67 1.60
CA VAL A 242 -28.06 -18.91 2.53
C VAL A 242 -28.08 -19.68 3.85
N ALA A 243 -27.01 -20.43 4.10
CA ALA A 243 -26.91 -21.30 5.27
C ALA A 243 -25.98 -20.71 6.34
N THR A 244 -25.05 -19.85 5.93
CA THR A 244 -24.00 -19.31 6.80
C THR A 244 -23.84 -17.80 6.64
N LEU A 245 -23.20 -17.14 7.62
CA LEU A 245 -22.88 -15.72 7.50
C LEU A 245 -21.89 -15.44 6.34
N ALA A 246 -21.06 -16.42 5.99
CA ALA A 246 -20.19 -16.34 4.82
C ALA A 246 -21.00 -16.22 3.52
N ASP A 247 -22.14 -16.92 3.44
CA ASP A 247 -23.06 -16.82 2.31
C ASP A 247 -23.70 -15.44 2.22
N VAL A 248 -24.10 -14.87 3.36
CA VAL A 248 -24.62 -13.50 3.43
C VAL A 248 -23.57 -12.52 2.89
N TRP A 249 -22.32 -12.61 3.39
CA TRP A 249 -21.22 -11.75 2.95
C TRP A 249 -20.90 -11.89 1.45
N ALA A 250 -20.88 -13.13 0.96
CA ALA A 250 -20.52 -13.41 -0.41
C ALA A 250 -21.61 -12.97 -1.41
N ARG A 251 -22.89 -13.19 -1.08
CA ARG A 251 -24.00 -13.15 -2.05
C ARG A 251 -25.04 -12.07 -1.78
N GLN A 252 -25.29 -11.71 -0.53
CA GLN A 252 -26.41 -10.84 -0.17
C GLN A 252 -26.04 -9.34 -0.10
N MET A 253 -24.76 -8.99 -0.14
CA MET A 253 -24.31 -7.60 0.14
C MET A 253 -23.43 -6.96 -0.96
N PRO A 254 -23.74 -7.12 -2.26
CA PRO A 254 -22.88 -6.59 -3.30
C PRO A 254 -22.79 -5.06 -3.29
N ALA A 255 -23.92 -4.36 -3.18
CA ALA A 255 -23.98 -2.90 -3.21
C ALA A 255 -23.20 -2.27 -2.03
N SER A 256 -23.44 -2.74 -0.81
CA SER A 256 -22.78 -2.20 0.39
C SER A 256 -21.28 -2.44 0.40
N ARG A 257 -20.81 -3.58 -0.14
CA ARG A 257 -19.38 -3.85 -0.32
C ARG A 257 -18.74 -2.91 -1.34
N ILE A 258 -19.41 -2.64 -2.47
CA ILE A 258 -18.93 -1.70 -3.49
C ILE A 258 -18.86 -0.28 -2.91
N PHE A 259 -19.94 0.21 -2.29
CA PHE A 259 -19.98 1.55 -1.72
C PHE A 259 -18.92 1.76 -0.65
N ALA A 260 -18.79 0.83 0.31
CA ALA A 260 -17.78 0.93 1.36
C ALA A 260 -16.36 0.84 0.79
N GLY A 261 -16.11 -0.05 -0.17
CA GLY A 261 -14.82 -0.21 -0.82
C GLY A 261 -14.36 1.03 -1.58
N ILE A 262 -15.22 1.57 -2.46
CA ILE A 262 -14.96 2.81 -3.20
C ILE A 262 -14.73 3.96 -2.22
N ALA A 263 -15.59 4.11 -1.21
CA ALA A 263 -15.45 5.18 -0.24
C ALA A 263 -14.12 5.13 0.50
N ILE A 264 -13.66 3.95 0.93
CA ILE A 264 -12.37 3.79 1.62
C ILE A 264 -11.20 4.22 0.71
N ILE A 265 -11.23 3.89 -0.58
CA ILE A 265 -10.19 4.30 -1.54
C ILE A 265 -10.09 5.83 -1.64
N PHE A 266 -11.21 6.55 -1.67
CA PHE A 266 -11.23 8.00 -1.79
C PHE A 266 -11.05 8.75 -0.47
N LEU A 267 -11.49 8.15 0.65
CA LEU A 267 -11.42 8.77 1.97
C LEU A 267 -10.00 8.68 2.57
N TRP A 268 -9.28 7.58 2.33
CA TRP A 268 -7.96 7.36 2.92
C TRP A 268 -6.98 8.50 2.65
N PRO A 269 -6.86 9.05 1.42
CA PRO A 269 -5.95 10.17 1.15
C PRO A 269 -6.27 11.41 1.99
N LEU A 270 -7.55 11.72 2.19
CA LEU A 270 -8.00 12.85 3.00
C LEU A 270 -7.61 12.64 4.47
N VAL A 271 -7.88 11.44 4.98
CA VAL A 271 -7.58 11.07 6.36
C VAL A 271 -6.08 11.02 6.63
N LEU A 272 -5.27 10.46 5.73
CA LEU A 272 -3.81 10.41 5.90
C LEU A 272 -3.22 11.83 5.92
N ARG A 273 -3.66 12.72 5.02
CA ARG A 273 -3.25 14.12 5.04
C ARG A 273 -3.61 14.80 6.36
N LEU A 274 -4.83 14.57 6.86
CA LEU A 274 -5.28 15.11 8.16
C LEU A 274 -4.42 14.57 9.30
N ALA A 275 -4.19 13.27 9.36
CA ALA A 275 -3.38 12.61 10.39
C ALA A 275 -1.95 13.18 10.43
N LEU A 276 -1.30 13.30 9.26
CA LEU A 276 0.05 13.86 9.15
C LEU A 276 0.12 15.34 9.59
N ARG A 277 -0.92 16.13 9.30
CA ARG A 277 -1.02 17.52 9.78
C ARG A 277 -1.19 17.60 11.29
N LEU A 278 -2.05 16.77 11.88
CA LEU A 278 -2.34 16.77 13.32
C LEU A 278 -1.11 16.37 14.16
N VAL A 279 -0.29 15.43 13.68
CA VAL A 279 0.95 15.02 14.38
C VAL A 279 2.14 15.96 14.16
N ARG A 280 1.93 17.07 13.43
CA ARG A 280 2.92 18.11 13.12
C ARG A 280 4.24 17.50 12.62
N GLN A 281 4.18 16.87 11.45
CA GLN A 281 5.37 16.32 10.80
C GLN A 281 6.38 17.45 10.52
N ALA A 282 7.65 17.27 10.91
CA ALA A 282 8.67 18.31 10.81
C ALA A 282 9.04 18.67 9.36
N ARG A 283 8.85 17.72 8.43
CA ARG A 283 9.00 17.93 6.99
C ARG A 283 7.73 17.44 6.30
N PRO A 284 6.98 18.29 5.59
CA PRO A 284 5.80 17.85 4.87
C PRO A 284 6.20 16.85 3.79
N ALA A 285 5.56 15.68 3.78
CA ALA A 285 5.76 14.70 2.72
C ALA A 285 5.20 15.22 1.38
N PRO A 286 5.82 14.88 0.24
CA PRO A 286 5.31 15.25 -1.07
C PRO A 286 3.86 14.76 -1.26
N PRO A 287 2.94 15.57 -1.81
CA PRO A 287 1.54 15.18 -1.97
C PRO A 287 1.34 13.89 -2.76
N VAL A 288 2.18 13.65 -3.77
CA VAL A 288 2.15 12.43 -4.58
C VAL A 288 2.38 11.18 -3.73
N VAL A 289 3.39 11.21 -2.85
CA VAL A 289 3.70 10.09 -1.94
C VAL A 289 2.54 9.83 -0.98
N VAL A 290 1.99 10.89 -0.38
CA VAL A 290 0.83 10.77 0.53
C VAL A 290 -0.37 10.14 -0.18
N ASN A 291 -0.71 10.62 -1.38
CA ASN A 291 -1.86 10.12 -2.12
C ASN A 291 -1.64 8.68 -2.59
N LEU A 292 -0.46 8.39 -3.15
CA LEU A 292 -0.16 7.06 -3.66
C LEU A 292 -0.17 6.02 -2.54
N SER A 293 0.43 6.33 -1.37
CA SER A 293 0.37 5.46 -0.20
C SER A 293 -1.05 5.25 0.31
N ALA A 294 -1.88 6.30 0.34
CA ALA A 294 -3.24 6.18 0.82
C ALA A 294 -4.16 5.41 -0.15
N VAL A 295 -4.05 5.66 -1.46
CA VAL A 295 -4.78 4.89 -2.49
C VAL A 295 -4.33 3.44 -2.47
N PHE A 296 -3.03 3.18 -2.29
CA PHE A 296 -2.51 1.83 -2.09
C PHE A 296 -3.18 1.11 -0.92
N LEU A 297 -3.30 1.75 0.24
CA LEU A 297 -3.94 1.16 1.43
C LEU A 297 -5.42 0.87 1.19
N GLY A 298 -6.14 1.80 0.57
CA GLY A 298 -7.55 1.62 0.22
C GLY A 298 -7.76 0.51 -0.81
N ALA A 299 -6.94 0.48 -1.87
CA ALA A 299 -6.99 -0.54 -2.92
C ALA A 299 -6.64 -1.93 -2.38
N LEU A 300 -5.64 -2.02 -1.50
CA LEU A 300 -5.28 -3.26 -0.80
C LEU A 300 -6.45 -3.78 0.03
N GLY A 301 -7.05 -2.92 0.86
CA GLY A 301 -8.22 -3.31 1.67
C GLY A 301 -9.40 -3.75 0.80
N TYR A 302 -9.68 -3.04 -0.29
CA TYR A 302 -10.78 -3.38 -1.18
C TYR A 302 -10.54 -4.71 -1.91
N ALA A 303 -9.35 -4.94 -2.45
CA ALA A 303 -9.00 -6.20 -3.11
C ALA A 303 -9.11 -7.39 -2.14
N LEU A 304 -8.59 -7.26 -0.92
CA LEU A 304 -8.65 -8.30 0.11
C LEU A 304 -10.08 -8.58 0.61
N SER A 305 -11.01 -7.64 0.45
CA SER A 305 -12.42 -7.84 0.84
C SER A 305 -13.13 -8.93 0.02
N PHE A 306 -12.55 -9.34 -1.12
CA PHE A 306 -13.02 -10.42 -1.97
C PHE A 306 -12.44 -11.79 -1.63
N LEU A 307 -11.55 -11.90 -0.64
CA LEU A 307 -11.09 -13.19 -0.15
C LEU A 307 -12.25 -13.99 0.46
N PRO A 308 -12.21 -15.33 0.42
CA PRO A 308 -13.22 -16.16 1.06
C PRO A 308 -13.17 -15.98 2.59
N HIS A 309 -14.31 -16.16 3.25
CA HIS A 309 -14.34 -16.21 4.71
C HIS A 309 -13.55 -17.44 5.22
N PRO A 310 -12.73 -17.32 6.29
CA PRO A 310 -12.52 -16.15 7.15
C PRO A 310 -11.37 -15.21 6.72
N ALA A 311 -10.69 -15.49 5.61
CA ALA A 311 -9.55 -14.70 5.14
C ALA A 311 -9.92 -13.25 4.78
N ASN A 312 -11.19 -12.94 4.51
CA ASN A 312 -11.68 -11.58 4.30
C ASN A 312 -11.40 -10.62 5.47
N VAL A 313 -11.17 -11.10 6.69
CA VAL A 313 -10.74 -10.28 7.85
C VAL A 313 -9.41 -9.55 7.58
N LEU A 314 -8.57 -10.09 6.69
CA LEU A 314 -7.31 -9.45 6.27
C LEU A 314 -7.54 -8.10 5.57
N ALA A 315 -8.73 -7.86 5.01
CA ALA A 315 -9.10 -6.57 4.42
C ALA A 315 -9.05 -5.40 5.42
N LEU A 316 -9.19 -5.69 6.72
CA LEU A 316 -9.03 -4.71 7.80
C LEU A 316 -7.61 -4.71 8.36
N LEU A 317 -7.11 -5.91 8.71
CA LEU A 317 -5.87 -6.06 9.47
C LEU A 317 -4.62 -5.71 8.66
N LEU A 318 -4.55 -6.16 7.40
CA LEU A 318 -3.34 -5.97 6.61
C LEU A 318 -3.12 -4.50 6.21
N PRO A 319 -4.11 -3.74 5.70
CA PRO A 319 -3.94 -2.31 5.46
C PRO A 319 -3.62 -1.53 6.74
N ALA A 320 -4.21 -1.89 7.89
CA ALA A 320 -3.88 -1.24 9.16
C ALA A 320 -2.40 -1.48 9.54
N LEU A 321 -1.92 -2.71 9.43
CA LEU A 321 -0.52 -3.05 9.72
C LEU A 321 0.44 -2.35 8.74
N VAL A 322 0.15 -2.43 7.44
CA VAL A 322 0.99 -1.81 6.40
C VAL A 322 1.00 -0.28 6.54
N SER A 323 -0.13 0.34 6.92
CA SER A 323 -0.19 1.77 7.22
C SER A 323 0.78 2.15 8.34
N LEU A 324 0.83 1.39 9.43
CA LEU A 324 1.77 1.63 10.53
C LEU A 324 3.24 1.53 10.05
N VAL A 325 3.55 0.51 9.25
CA VAL A 325 4.90 0.33 8.66
C VAL A 325 5.27 1.50 7.76
N LEU A 326 4.35 1.98 6.91
CA LEU A 326 4.59 3.14 6.05
C LEU A 326 4.83 4.41 6.85
N LEU A 327 4.08 4.64 7.94
CA LEU A 327 4.27 5.80 8.82
C LEU A 327 5.68 5.81 9.46
N LEU A 328 6.18 4.64 9.87
CA LEU A 328 7.49 4.48 10.47
C LEU A 328 8.64 4.58 9.45
N THR A 329 8.48 3.97 8.28
CA THR A 329 9.57 3.83 7.30
C THR A 329 9.56 4.95 6.26
N LEU A 330 8.45 5.10 5.53
CA LEU A 330 8.31 6.05 4.42
C LEU A 330 8.14 7.49 4.93
N PHE A 331 7.28 7.70 5.92
CA PHE A 331 7.04 9.03 6.50
C PHE A 331 7.99 9.37 7.65
N ARG A 332 8.81 8.41 8.10
CA ARG A 332 9.85 8.55 9.14
C ARG A 332 9.33 9.23 10.41
N LEU A 333 8.10 8.92 10.81
CA LEU A 333 7.53 9.43 12.05
C LEU A 333 8.18 8.72 13.25
N THR A 334 8.30 9.44 14.37
CA THR A 334 8.66 8.80 15.64
C THR A 334 7.55 7.84 16.07
N PRO A 335 7.85 6.73 16.78
CA PRO A 335 6.84 5.77 17.22
C PRO A 335 5.56 6.37 17.85
N PRO A 336 5.63 7.36 18.76
CA PRO A 336 4.41 7.95 19.32
C PRO A 336 3.59 8.75 18.29
N LYS A 337 4.25 9.44 17.36
CA LYS A 337 3.56 10.16 16.29
C LYS A 337 2.97 9.21 15.25
N ALA A 338 3.68 8.13 14.94
CA ALA A 338 3.18 7.07 14.06
C ALA A 338 1.95 6.40 14.68
N ALA A 339 1.99 6.03 15.96
CA ALA A 339 0.85 5.44 16.67
C ALA A 339 -0.37 6.39 16.70
N ALA A 340 -0.16 7.69 16.94
CA ALA A 340 -1.23 8.68 16.89
C ALA A 340 -1.84 8.83 15.48
N ALA A 341 -1.01 8.99 14.45
CA ALA A 341 -1.48 9.10 13.06
C ALA A 341 -2.15 7.82 12.57
N TRP A 342 -1.67 6.66 13.02
CA TRP A 342 -2.25 5.35 12.76
C TRP A 342 -3.61 5.21 13.44
N GLY A 343 -3.73 5.57 14.71
CA GLY A 343 -5.00 5.56 15.44
C GLY A 343 -6.06 6.46 14.80
N ILE A 344 -5.66 7.65 14.34
CA ILE A 344 -6.55 8.56 13.58
C ILE A 344 -7.03 7.90 12.29
N GLN A 345 -6.14 7.26 11.53
CA GLN A 345 -6.51 6.55 10.30
C GLN A 345 -7.48 5.39 10.59
N CYS A 346 -7.15 4.52 11.54
CA CYS A 346 -8.01 3.40 11.91
C CYS A 346 -9.40 3.87 12.33
N LEU A 347 -9.47 4.90 13.19
CA LEU A 347 -10.74 5.44 13.67
C LEU A 347 -11.57 6.03 12.52
N LEU A 348 -10.98 6.92 11.72
CA LEU A 348 -11.73 7.67 10.72
C LEU A 348 -12.04 6.85 9.47
N VAL A 349 -11.10 6.05 8.97
CA VAL A 349 -11.32 5.24 7.76
C VAL A 349 -12.24 4.07 8.06
N PHE A 350 -11.96 3.27 9.09
CA PHE A 350 -12.81 2.12 9.39
C PHE A 350 -14.13 2.53 10.02
N GLY A 351 -14.15 3.60 10.82
CA GLY A 351 -15.39 4.19 11.33
C GLY A 351 -16.29 4.67 10.19
N ALA A 352 -15.76 5.45 9.25
CA ALA A 352 -16.54 5.91 8.10
C ALA A 352 -16.92 4.78 7.16
N GLY A 353 -16.03 3.81 6.91
CA GLY A 353 -16.32 2.63 6.10
C GLY A 353 -17.47 1.79 6.69
N THR A 354 -17.45 1.58 8.01
CA THR A 354 -18.54 0.91 8.73
C THR A 354 -19.83 1.72 8.62
N LEU A 355 -19.77 3.03 8.86
CA LEU A 355 -20.95 3.89 8.78
C LEU A 355 -21.57 3.92 7.38
N LEU A 356 -20.76 4.01 6.33
CA LEU A 356 -21.22 3.97 4.94
C LEU A 356 -21.78 2.60 4.54
N PHE A 357 -21.15 1.52 5.01
CA PHE A 357 -21.66 0.17 4.81
C PHE A 357 -23.07 0.02 5.41
N PHE A 358 -23.24 0.40 6.68
CA PHE A 358 -24.54 0.28 7.37
C PHE A 358 -25.57 1.31 6.91
N ALA A 359 -25.14 2.49 6.45
CA ALA A 359 -26.04 3.45 5.80
C ALA A 359 -26.59 2.86 4.48
N SER A 360 -25.72 2.23 3.68
CA SER A 360 -26.11 1.52 2.46
C SER A 360 -27.07 0.35 2.77
N GLU A 361 -26.80 -0.44 3.81
CA GLU A 361 -27.72 -1.50 4.25
C GLU A 361 -29.07 -0.93 4.70
N SER A 362 -29.06 0.17 5.45
CA SER A 362 -30.30 0.79 5.93
C SER A 362 -31.18 1.28 4.78
N LEU A 363 -30.57 1.84 3.73
CA LEU A 363 -31.27 2.28 2.53
C LEU A 363 -31.84 1.09 1.74
N GLN A 364 -31.07 0.01 1.58
CA GLN A 364 -31.52 -1.18 0.84
C GLN A 364 -32.66 -1.91 1.56
N LEU A 365 -32.62 -1.98 2.89
CA LEU A 365 -33.62 -2.69 3.69
C LEU A 365 -34.82 -1.82 4.07
N GLY A 366 -34.78 -0.50 3.79
CA GLY A 366 -35.83 0.43 4.17
C GLY A 366 -36.00 0.61 5.69
N MET A 367 -34.95 0.33 6.47
CA MET A 367 -34.99 0.39 7.93
C MET A 367 -33.66 0.84 8.52
N ALA A 368 -33.70 1.52 9.67
CA ALA A 368 -32.47 1.97 10.32
C ALA A 368 -31.72 0.79 10.97
N VAL A 369 -30.52 0.48 10.48
CA VAL A 369 -29.67 -0.58 11.00
C VAL A 369 -28.62 0.00 11.94
N ASN A 370 -28.60 -0.44 13.21
CA ASN A 370 -27.62 0.02 14.19
C ASN A 370 -26.43 -0.97 14.28
N PRO A 371 -25.22 -0.60 13.81
CA PRO A 371 -24.08 -1.51 13.74
C PRO A 371 -23.68 -2.11 15.09
N LEU A 372 -23.76 -1.33 16.17
CA LEU A 372 -23.33 -1.80 17.49
C LEU A 372 -24.28 -2.84 18.07
N ARG A 373 -25.59 -2.66 17.84
CA ARG A 373 -26.62 -3.62 18.24
C ARG A 373 -26.53 -4.89 17.40
N GLU A 374 -26.49 -4.74 16.08
CA GLU A 374 -26.49 -5.88 15.17
C GLU A 374 -25.23 -6.74 15.34
N LEU A 375 -24.04 -6.14 15.49
CA LEU A 375 -22.81 -6.89 15.66
C LEU A 375 -22.86 -7.81 16.89
N HIS A 376 -23.38 -7.31 18.01
CA HIS A 376 -23.53 -8.10 19.23
C HIS A 376 -24.53 -9.25 19.05
N THR A 377 -25.67 -8.98 18.41
CA THR A 377 -26.72 -9.99 18.23
C THR A 377 -26.32 -11.07 17.22
N VAL A 378 -25.69 -10.69 16.10
CA VAL A 378 -25.15 -11.63 15.11
C VAL A 378 -24.08 -12.53 15.74
N ALA A 379 -23.17 -11.97 16.54
CA ALA A 379 -22.14 -12.75 17.23
C ALA A 379 -22.75 -13.79 18.19
N ARG A 380 -23.84 -13.43 18.89
CA ARG A 380 -24.58 -14.36 19.75
C ARG A 380 -25.25 -15.48 18.93
N HIS A 381 -25.94 -15.13 17.84
CA HIS A 381 -26.55 -16.10 16.93
C HIS A 381 -25.55 -17.11 16.39
N LEU A 382 -24.37 -16.64 15.95
CA LEU A 382 -23.29 -17.54 15.52
C LEU A 382 -22.80 -18.48 16.63
N GLY A 383 -22.71 -17.97 17.86
CA GLY A 383 -22.36 -18.79 19.02
C GLY A 383 -23.38 -19.89 19.31
N ASP A 384 -24.67 -19.58 19.19
CA ASP A 384 -25.77 -20.55 19.37
C ASP A 384 -25.86 -21.54 18.20
N ALA A 385 -25.70 -21.06 16.96
CA ALA A 385 -25.66 -21.90 15.77
C ALA A 385 -24.47 -22.88 15.83
N GLY A 386 -23.31 -22.43 16.31
CA GLY A 386 -22.11 -23.27 16.49
C GLY A 386 -22.25 -24.39 17.53
N ARG A 387 -23.27 -24.33 18.41
CA ARG A 387 -23.61 -25.45 19.30
C ARG A 387 -24.32 -26.59 18.59
N HIS A 388 -24.85 -26.35 17.39
CA HIS A 388 -25.43 -27.38 16.54
C HIS A 388 -24.31 -28.01 15.71
N GLY A 389 -24.28 -29.35 15.62
CA GLY A 389 -23.15 -30.08 15.02
C GLY A 389 -22.83 -29.69 13.57
N ASN A 390 -23.83 -29.27 12.79
CA ASN A 390 -23.68 -28.75 11.43
C ASN A 390 -24.45 -27.42 11.28
N PRO A 391 -23.84 -26.27 11.59
CA PRO A 391 -24.50 -24.97 11.45
C PRO A 391 -24.92 -24.73 10.00
N GLY A 392 -26.18 -24.34 9.79
CA GLY A 392 -26.72 -24.09 8.46
C GLY A 392 -27.30 -25.30 7.74
N MET A 393 -27.16 -26.52 8.27
CA MET A 393 -27.78 -27.74 7.74
C MET A 393 -28.46 -28.52 8.85
N TYR A 394 -29.79 -28.61 8.79
CA TYR A 394 -30.61 -29.23 9.82
C TYR A 394 -31.39 -30.39 9.22
N GLN A 395 -31.23 -31.59 9.79
CA GLN A 395 -31.94 -32.77 9.33
C GLN A 395 -33.27 -32.89 10.07
N MET A 396 -34.34 -33.19 9.34
CA MET A 396 -35.63 -33.47 9.96
C MET A 396 -35.57 -34.76 10.78
N PRO A 397 -36.23 -34.81 11.97
CA PRO A 397 -36.18 -36.00 12.83
C PRO A 397 -36.85 -37.24 12.22
N ALA A 398 -37.90 -37.04 11.41
CA ALA A 398 -38.65 -38.11 10.78
C ALA A 398 -38.12 -38.43 9.38
N GLU A 399 -37.91 -39.72 9.10
CA GLU A 399 -37.39 -40.20 7.80
C GLU A 399 -38.33 -41.21 7.13
N THR A 400 -39.07 -41.99 7.92
CA THR A 400 -39.93 -43.08 7.41
C THR A 400 -41.28 -42.56 6.94
N LEU A 401 -41.59 -42.76 5.67
CA LEU A 401 -42.83 -42.29 5.03
C LEU A 401 -44.06 -43.13 5.44
N PRO A 402 -45.25 -42.50 5.55
CA PRO A 402 -45.49 -41.05 5.53
C PRO A 402 -45.19 -40.40 6.90
N TRP A 403 -44.77 -39.14 6.90
CA TRP A 403 -44.56 -38.39 8.12
C TRP A 403 -44.97 -36.92 8.00
N GLU A 404 -45.24 -36.31 9.15
CA GLU A 404 -45.54 -34.90 9.33
C GLU A 404 -44.62 -34.34 10.41
N GLN A 405 -44.00 -33.18 10.15
CA GLN A 405 -43.16 -32.46 11.11
C GLN A 405 -43.60 -30.99 11.16
N ARG A 406 -43.85 -30.50 12.38
CA ARG A 406 -44.04 -29.07 12.63
C ARG A 406 -42.71 -28.40 12.91
N VAL A 407 -42.53 -27.21 12.35
CA VAL A 407 -41.27 -26.48 12.45
C VAL A 407 -41.53 -24.98 12.56
N VAL A 408 -40.77 -24.33 13.43
CA VAL A 408 -40.74 -22.88 13.59
C VAL A 408 -39.28 -22.44 13.44
N TRP A 409 -39.03 -21.29 12.81
CA TRP A 409 -37.68 -20.71 12.77
C TRP A 409 -37.50 -19.69 13.89
N ARG A 410 -36.45 -19.88 14.69
CA ARG A 410 -36.12 -18.97 15.79
C ARG A 410 -35.73 -17.60 15.26
N GLU A 411 -36.28 -16.55 15.86
CA GLU A 411 -35.80 -15.18 15.63
C GLU A 411 -34.33 -15.04 16.01
N THR A 412 -33.53 -14.44 15.14
CA THR A 412 -32.11 -14.21 15.47
C THR A 412 -31.93 -13.07 16.47
N GLY A 413 -32.97 -12.24 16.65
CA GLY A 413 -32.94 -10.98 17.38
C GLY A 413 -32.22 -9.85 16.61
N SER A 414 -31.67 -10.17 15.43
CA SER A 414 -31.02 -9.26 14.51
C SER A 414 -31.94 -9.03 13.32
N SER A 415 -32.64 -7.90 13.36
CA SER A 415 -33.55 -7.53 12.28
C SER A 415 -32.85 -7.44 10.92
N TRP A 416 -31.55 -7.08 10.93
CA TRP A 416 -30.70 -7.09 9.75
C TRP A 416 -30.43 -8.53 9.26
N LEU A 417 -30.08 -9.46 10.15
CA LEU A 417 -29.78 -10.84 9.77
C LEU A 417 -31.04 -11.57 9.30
N ASP A 418 -32.18 -11.35 9.95
CA ASP A 418 -33.47 -11.95 9.57
C ASP A 418 -33.86 -11.54 8.14
N ARG A 419 -33.67 -10.27 7.77
CA ARG A 419 -33.90 -9.77 6.40
C ARG A 419 -32.90 -10.31 5.38
N ARG A 420 -31.69 -10.66 5.82
CA ARG A 420 -30.59 -11.16 4.97
C ARG A 420 -30.51 -12.69 4.92
N ALA A 421 -31.27 -13.40 5.74
CA ALA A 421 -31.30 -14.85 5.80
C ALA A 421 -31.82 -15.50 4.51
N GLY A 422 -32.59 -14.77 3.69
CA GLY A 422 -33.10 -15.25 2.41
C GLY A 422 -34.02 -16.46 2.55
N PRO A 423 -34.34 -17.14 1.42
CA PRO A 423 -35.17 -18.34 1.45
C PRO A 423 -34.41 -19.54 2.03
N VAL A 424 -35.17 -20.42 2.69
CA VAL A 424 -34.71 -21.72 3.18
C VAL A 424 -34.78 -22.74 2.06
N ALA A 425 -33.80 -23.62 1.95
CA ALA A 425 -33.85 -24.74 1.02
C ALA A 425 -34.20 -26.05 1.73
N PHE A 426 -35.21 -26.74 1.21
CA PHE A 426 -35.55 -28.10 1.57
C PHE A 426 -34.96 -29.04 0.53
N VAL A 427 -33.97 -29.83 0.93
CA VAL A 427 -33.34 -30.84 0.10
C VAL A 427 -33.95 -32.19 0.46
N VAL A 428 -34.78 -32.72 -0.44
CA VAL A 428 -35.44 -34.01 -0.29
C VAL A 428 -34.58 -35.09 -0.95
N VAL A 429 -34.20 -36.08 -0.16
CA VAL A 429 -33.35 -37.20 -0.58
C VAL A 429 -34.10 -38.51 -0.32
N PRO A 430 -34.85 -39.02 -1.31
CA PRO A 430 -35.47 -40.34 -1.23
C PRO A 430 -34.41 -41.44 -1.11
N GLU A 431 -34.61 -42.39 -0.20
CA GLU A 431 -33.66 -43.48 0.03
C GLU A 431 -34.08 -44.79 -0.65
N GLY A 432 -33.16 -45.40 -1.38
CA GLY A 432 -33.42 -46.64 -2.12
C GLY A 432 -34.34 -46.43 -3.32
N ASP A 433 -35.15 -47.42 -3.67
CA ASP A 433 -36.06 -47.34 -4.80
C ASP A 433 -37.45 -46.82 -4.37
N VAL A 434 -37.55 -45.49 -4.25
CA VAL A 434 -38.80 -44.75 -4.03
C VAL A 434 -39.15 -44.03 -5.33
N PRO A 435 -40.23 -44.40 -6.03
CA PRO A 435 -40.55 -43.86 -7.35
C PRO A 435 -41.01 -42.40 -7.29
N GLU A 436 -41.69 -42.02 -6.21
CA GLU A 436 -42.26 -40.69 -6.02
C GLU A 436 -42.42 -40.39 -4.52
N VAL A 437 -42.06 -39.17 -4.12
CA VAL A 437 -42.36 -38.62 -2.79
C VAL A 437 -43.17 -37.34 -2.98
N LYS A 438 -44.33 -37.26 -2.35
CA LYS A 438 -45.17 -36.06 -2.37
C LYS A 438 -44.75 -35.16 -1.20
N PHE A 439 -44.10 -34.04 -1.52
CA PHE A 439 -43.57 -33.09 -0.56
C PHE A 439 -44.46 -31.84 -0.47
N GLN A 440 -44.90 -31.51 0.74
CA GLN A 440 -45.86 -30.43 0.97
C GLN A 440 -45.45 -29.54 2.14
N ILE A 441 -45.67 -28.24 1.98
CA ILE A 441 -45.48 -27.23 3.02
C ILE A 441 -46.82 -26.54 3.26
N TYR A 442 -47.24 -26.52 4.52
CA TYR A 442 -48.44 -25.88 4.99
C TYR A 442 -48.11 -24.71 5.92
N ASP A 443 -48.90 -23.65 5.84
CA ASP A 443 -49.00 -22.63 6.88
C ASP A 443 -50.46 -22.49 7.35
N GLU A 444 -50.75 -21.50 8.20
CA GLU A 444 -52.09 -21.22 8.71
C GLU A 444 -53.14 -20.96 7.62
N THR A 445 -52.70 -20.51 6.42
CA THR A 445 -53.57 -20.22 5.28
C THR A 445 -53.84 -21.43 4.39
N GLY A 446 -53.13 -22.55 4.61
CA GLY A 446 -53.28 -23.79 3.87
C GLY A 446 -51.99 -24.24 3.19
N VAL A 447 -52.13 -24.90 2.04
CA VAL A 447 -51.00 -25.45 1.27
C VAL A 447 -50.25 -24.32 0.57
N ARG A 448 -48.95 -24.22 0.81
CA ARG A 448 -48.04 -23.27 0.16
C ARG A 448 -47.15 -23.90 -0.89
N VAL A 449 -46.78 -25.17 -0.68
CA VAL A 449 -45.99 -25.97 -1.63
C VAL A 449 -46.63 -27.34 -1.75
N PHE A 450 -46.67 -27.85 -2.99
CA PHE A 450 -47.20 -29.15 -3.32
C PHE A 450 -46.45 -29.71 -4.52
N ASP A 451 -45.42 -30.52 -4.26
CA ASP A 451 -44.52 -31.04 -5.28
C ASP A 451 -44.51 -32.58 -5.30
N TYR A 452 -44.40 -33.14 -6.49
CA TYR A 452 -44.17 -34.58 -6.70
C TYR A 452 -42.69 -34.80 -7.03
N VAL A 453 -41.96 -35.37 -6.10
CA VAL A 453 -40.50 -35.53 -6.15
C VAL A 453 -40.15 -36.86 -6.79
N THR A 454 -39.69 -36.80 -8.04
CA THR A 454 -39.12 -37.94 -8.78
C THR A 454 -37.60 -37.83 -8.96
N GLU A 455 -37.06 -36.61 -8.91
CA GLU A 455 -35.63 -36.32 -9.07
C GLU A 455 -34.84 -36.52 -7.77
N ARG A 456 -33.54 -36.83 -7.90
CA ARG A 456 -32.67 -37.14 -6.76
C ARG A 456 -31.31 -36.42 -6.88
N PRO A 457 -30.96 -35.48 -5.96
CA PRO A 457 -31.80 -34.88 -4.93
C PRO A 457 -32.74 -33.79 -5.50
N TYR A 458 -33.88 -33.58 -4.85
CA TYR A 458 -34.79 -32.46 -5.16
C TYR A 458 -34.58 -31.32 -4.18
N THR A 459 -34.51 -30.08 -4.67
CA THR A 459 -34.32 -28.89 -3.83
C THR A 459 -35.46 -27.91 -4.04
N ARG A 460 -36.11 -27.52 -2.94
CA ARG A 460 -37.17 -26.50 -2.94
C ARG A 460 -36.78 -25.30 -2.08
N PHE A 461 -36.77 -24.12 -2.68
CA PHE A 461 -36.63 -22.85 -1.96
C PHE A 461 -38.00 -22.37 -1.47
N PHE A 462 -38.05 -21.91 -0.23
CA PHE A 462 -39.26 -21.39 0.40
C PHE A 462 -38.92 -20.25 1.36
N GLU A 463 -39.66 -19.15 1.27
CA GLU A 463 -39.51 -18.03 2.21
C GLU A 463 -40.24 -18.36 3.51
N VAL A 464 -39.50 -18.31 4.61
CA VAL A 464 -40.02 -18.51 5.95
C VAL A 464 -40.03 -17.19 6.71
N GLU A 465 -41.04 -17.03 7.55
CA GLU A 465 -41.14 -15.96 8.53
C GLU A 465 -40.74 -16.50 9.90
N SER A 466 -39.79 -15.83 10.58
CA SER A 466 -39.38 -16.19 11.93
C SER A 466 -40.57 -16.15 12.89
N GLY A 467 -40.65 -17.14 13.79
CA GLY A 467 -41.76 -17.28 14.75
C GLY A 467 -43.06 -17.85 14.20
N LYS A 468 -43.21 -17.98 12.87
CA LYS A 468 -44.40 -18.60 12.26
C LYS A 468 -44.23 -20.13 12.20
N GLU A 469 -45.29 -20.86 12.55
CA GLU A 469 -45.32 -22.34 12.48
C GLU A 469 -45.64 -22.80 11.06
N TYR A 470 -44.86 -23.77 10.58
CA TYR A 470 -45.07 -24.45 9.32
C TYR A 470 -45.20 -25.94 9.57
N ARG A 471 -46.08 -26.58 8.81
CA ARG A 471 -46.24 -28.03 8.81
C ARG A 471 -45.70 -28.61 7.51
N ILE A 472 -44.69 -29.46 7.64
CA ILE A 472 -43.99 -30.10 6.52
C ILE A 472 -44.43 -31.57 6.47
N VAL A 473 -44.88 -32.01 5.30
CA VAL A 473 -45.42 -33.36 5.10
C VAL A 473 -44.70 -34.02 3.94
N ALA A 474 -44.26 -35.26 4.16
CA ALA A 474 -43.75 -36.12 3.11
C ALA A 474 -44.57 -37.42 3.07
N GLU A 475 -45.18 -37.69 1.92
CA GLU A 475 -45.97 -38.88 1.66
C GLU A 475 -45.29 -39.74 0.58
N GLY A 476 -45.39 -41.05 0.70
CA GLY A 476 -44.89 -42.01 -0.30
C GLY A 476 -45.20 -43.44 0.15
N PRO A 477 -44.58 -44.47 -0.48
CA PRO A 477 -44.84 -45.85 -0.14
C PRO A 477 -44.53 -46.14 1.35
N PRO A 478 -45.45 -46.76 2.11
CA PRO A 478 -45.26 -47.00 3.54
C PRO A 478 -43.98 -47.78 3.85
N GLY A 479 -43.23 -47.33 4.86
CA GLY A 479 -42.00 -47.99 5.32
C GLY A 479 -40.75 -47.72 4.47
N LYS A 480 -40.86 -46.91 3.41
CA LYS A 480 -39.70 -46.34 2.71
C LYS A 480 -39.19 -45.10 3.46
N ALA A 481 -37.92 -44.76 3.26
CA ALA A 481 -37.31 -43.58 3.87
C ALA A 481 -37.09 -42.47 2.85
N ALA A 482 -37.30 -41.23 3.27
CA ALA A 482 -36.86 -40.03 2.57
C ALA A 482 -36.36 -39.02 3.59
N ARG A 483 -35.09 -38.66 3.47
CA ARG A 483 -34.47 -37.64 4.33
C ARG A 483 -34.77 -36.26 3.79
N VAL A 484 -35.13 -35.34 4.68
CA VAL A 484 -35.29 -33.93 4.36
C VAL A 484 -34.25 -33.13 5.13
N ILE A 485 -33.37 -32.45 4.39
CA ILE A 485 -32.33 -31.59 4.92
C ILE A 485 -32.74 -30.14 4.67
N VAL A 486 -32.81 -29.37 5.73
CA VAL A 486 -33.13 -27.94 5.72
C VAL A 486 -31.82 -27.16 5.74
N GLN A 487 -31.53 -26.44 4.65
CA GLN A 487 -30.40 -25.52 4.59
C GLN A 487 -30.87 -24.09 4.84
N SER A 488 -30.43 -23.49 5.95
CA SER A 488 -31.00 -22.25 6.48
C SER A 488 -30.03 -21.52 7.39
N LEU A 489 -29.92 -20.20 7.27
CA LEU A 489 -29.22 -19.35 8.25
C LEU A 489 -29.99 -19.23 9.57
N LEU A 490 -31.32 -19.28 9.50
CA LEU A 490 -32.21 -19.30 10.64
C LEU A 490 -32.22 -20.72 11.25
N ILE A 491 -32.24 -20.80 12.58
CA ILE A 491 -32.23 -22.09 13.29
C ILE A 491 -33.67 -22.62 13.35
N PRO A 492 -33.99 -23.79 12.74
CA PRO A 492 -35.29 -24.42 12.88
C PRO A 492 -35.42 -25.10 14.24
N GLU A 493 -36.62 -25.01 14.83
CA GLU A 493 -37.06 -25.74 16.00
C GLU A 493 -38.12 -26.74 15.56
N PHE A 494 -37.82 -28.04 15.68
CA PHE A 494 -38.73 -29.12 15.37
C PHE A 494 -39.62 -29.40 16.60
N LEU A 495 -40.94 -29.25 16.42
CA LEU A 495 -41.96 -29.37 17.47
C LEU A 495 -42.51 -30.79 17.61
#